data_AF-A0AAF0YSF1-F1
#
_entry.id   AF-A0AAF0YSF1-F1
#
_cell.length_a   1.000
_cell.length_b   1.000
_cell.length_c   1.000
_cell.angle_alpha   90.00
_cell.angle_beta   90.00
_cell.angle_gamma   90.00
#
_symmetry.space_group_name_H-M   'P 1'
#
loop_
_entity.id
_entity.type
_entity.pdbx_description
1 polymer ?
#
loop_
_entity_poly.entity_id
_entity_poly.type
_entity_poly.pdbx_seq_one_letter_code
_entity_poly.pdbx_strand_id
1 'polypeptide(L)'
;MLPHLLRAVSSDRPERPLHSGFLSVVPQAIHDMISCIAFEVPHAPEGNGYNSVQQLSYTFIIMVMPAWMIFTGMLQAPAVANHWPKITNALGGRQVIRTLHVVGLAIYLVFIIIHVAMVILHDYGTEVSKMVFGHTGEPVKGGIIFTLGLELVFSSMFVPPGHRCTNRWWWRS
;
A
#
# COMPACT_ATOMS: atom_id res chain seq x y z
N MET A 1 41.39 -20.93 -10.40
CA MET A 1 41.86 -19.64 -9.85
C MET A 1 40.71 -18.61 -9.93
N LEU A 2 39.52 -18.98 -9.44
CA LEU A 2 38.28 -18.19 -9.55
C LEU A 2 37.30 -18.28 -8.34
N PRO A 3 37.61 -18.86 -7.16
CA PRO A 3 36.74 -18.72 -5.99
C PRO A 3 37.02 -17.44 -5.17
N HIS A 4 38.06 -16.68 -5.50
CA HIS A 4 38.50 -15.51 -4.72
C HIS A 4 37.68 -14.25 -5.03
N LEU A 5 37.21 -14.10 -6.28
CA LEU A 5 36.51 -12.88 -6.71
C LEU A 5 35.03 -12.84 -6.29
N LEU A 6 34.41 -14.01 -6.06
CA LEU A 6 33.06 -14.10 -5.52
C LEU A 6 32.98 -13.72 -4.03
N ARG A 7 34.10 -13.76 -3.30
CA ARG A 7 34.17 -13.32 -1.91
C ARG A 7 34.43 -11.81 -1.78
N ALA A 8 35.00 -11.17 -2.79
CA ALA A 8 35.21 -9.72 -2.80
C ALA A 8 33.90 -8.96 -3.06
N VAL A 9 33.06 -9.43 -3.99
CA VAL A 9 31.75 -8.81 -4.27
C VAL A 9 30.72 -9.03 -3.15
N SER A 10 30.87 -10.07 -2.32
CA SER A 10 29.98 -10.26 -1.17
C SER A 10 30.38 -9.43 0.05
N SER A 11 31.52 -8.72 0.02
CA SER A 11 32.10 -8.04 1.19
C SER A 11 31.88 -6.53 1.23
N ASP A 12 31.34 -5.93 0.16
CA ASP A 12 31.18 -4.47 0.03
C ASP A 12 29.72 -4.00 0.16
N ARG A 13 28.90 -4.77 0.89
CA ARG A 13 27.67 -4.19 1.42
C ARG A 13 28.08 -3.36 2.63
N PRO A 14 27.87 -2.04 2.66
CA PRO A 14 27.97 -1.29 3.89
C PRO A 14 26.95 -1.92 4.86
N GLU A 15 27.46 -2.64 5.84
CA GLU A 15 26.71 -3.12 7.00
C GLU A 15 26.08 -1.88 7.63
N ARG A 16 24.82 -1.61 7.27
CA ARG A 16 24.04 -0.55 7.90
C ARG A 16 24.04 -0.89 9.38
N PRO A 17 24.50 0.01 10.28
CA PRO A 17 24.48 -0.27 11.70
C PRO A 17 23.04 -0.62 12.07
N LEU A 18 22.81 -1.88 12.41
CA LEU A 18 21.50 -2.38 12.78
C LEU A 18 21.19 -1.79 14.16
N HIS A 19 20.68 -0.55 14.17
CA HIS A 19 19.97 0.00 15.30
C HIS A 19 18.71 -0.86 15.46
N SER A 20 18.84 -1.98 16.16
CA SER A 20 17.82 -3.03 16.29
C SER A 20 16.74 -2.66 17.31
N GLY A 21 16.44 -1.37 17.44
CA GLY A 21 15.37 -0.87 18.29
C GLY A 21 14.24 -0.36 17.44
N PHE A 22 13.02 -0.85 17.66
CA PHE A 22 11.80 -0.34 17.01
C PHE A 22 11.74 1.20 17.05
N LEU A 23 12.17 1.81 18.15
CA LEU A 23 12.20 3.26 18.36
C LEU A 23 13.25 4.01 17.53
N SER A 24 14.25 3.34 16.95
CA SER A 24 15.23 3.95 16.04
C SER A 24 14.79 3.94 14.58
N VAL A 25 13.81 3.09 14.25
CA VAL A 25 13.18 3.05 12.93
C VAL A 25 12.23 4.22 12.74
N VAL A 26 11.60 4.70 13.81
CA VAL A 26 10.61 5.79 13.76
C VAL A 26 11.21 7.11 13.25
N PRO A 27 12.34 7.63 13.78
CA PRO A 27 12.95 8.85 13.26
C PRO A 27 13.45 8.70 11.83
N GLN A 28 13.99 7.53 11.49
CA GLN A 28 14.45 7.23 10.14
C GLN A 28 13.27 7.23 9.15
N ALA A 29 12.17 6.55 9.48
CA ALA A 29 10.97 6.52 8.65
C ALA A 29 10.36 7.91 8.48
N ILE A 30 10.39 8.76 9.51
CA ILE A 30 9.96 10.16 9.41
C ILE A 30 10.88 10.95 8.47
N HIS A 31 12.20 10.77 8.57
CA HIS A 31 13.15 11.43 7.67
C HIS A 31 12.96 11.02 6.21
N ASP A 32 12.73 9.73 5.97
CA ASP A 32 12.45 9.18 4.65
C ASP A 32 11.11 9.70 4.11
N MET A 33 10.08 9.79 4.97
CA MET A 33 8.77 10.36 4.64
C MET A 33 8.87 11.85 4.30
N ILE A 34 9.66 12.63 5.04
CA ILE A 34 9.88 14.06 4.76
C ILE A 34 10.64 14.24 3.45
N SER A 35 11.69 13.46 3.20
CA SER A 35 12.47 13.50 1.95
C SER A 35 11.59 13.19 0.74
N CYS A 36 10.69 12.22 0.91
CA CYS A 36 9.64 11.87 -0.05
C CYS A 36 8.66 13.00 -0.35
N ILE A 37 8.19 13.74 0.67
CA ILE A 37 7.30 14.90 0.50
C ILE A 37 8.06 16.07 -0.16
N ALA A 38 9.35 16.20 0.11
CA ALA A 38 10.21 17.23 -0.45
C ALA A 38 10.61 16.99 -1.92
N PHE A 39 10.11 15.93 -2.56
CA PHE A 39 10.49 15.50 -3.92
C PHE A 39 11.98 15.16 -4.08
N GLU A 40 12.72 15.01 -2.98
CA GLU A 40 14.12 14.59 -2.99
C GLU A 40 14.16 13.06 -2.99
N VAL A 41 14.04 12.46 -4.17
CA VAL A 41 14.00 11.00 -4.32
C VAL A 41 15.42 10.44 -4.31
N PRO A 42 15.82 9.62 -3.31
CA PRO A 42 17.13 8.98 -3.31
C PRO A 42 17.26 8.08 -4.55
N HIS A 43 18.30 8.31 -5.35
CA HIS A 43 18.52 7.57 -6.59
C HIS A 43 18.68 6.08 -6.28
N ALA A 44 17.91 5.23 -6.96
CA ALA A 44 18.06 3.78 -6.82
C ALA A 44 19.48 3.37 -7.26
N PRO A 45 20.20 2.54 -6.49
CA PRO A 45 21.47 1.97 -6.93
C PRO A 45 21.31 1.29 -8.29
N GLU A 46 22.25 1.54 -9.18
CA GLU A 46 22.26 1.02 -10.55
C GLU A 46 22.09 -0.50 -10.54
N GLY A 47 20.93 -0.98 -11.01
CA GLY A 47 20.69 -2.42 -11.20
C GLY A 47 19.33 -3.00 -10.75
N ASN A 48 18.49 -2.25 -10.02
CA ASN A 48 17.11 -2.69 -9.69
C ASN A 48 16.12 -1.51 -9.78
N GLY A 49 16.10 -0.86 -10.95
CA GLY A 49 15.49 0.44 -11.16
C GLY A 49 13.96 0.42 -11.21
N TYR A 50 13.32 0.88 -10.13
CA TYR A 50 12.02 1.52 -10.26
C TYR A 50 12.22 2.89 -10.90
N ASN A 51 11.42 3.22 -11.93
CA ASN A 51 11.43 4.55 -12.55
C ASN A 51 11.09 5.61 -11.48
N SER A 52 11.64 6.83 -11.57
CA SER A 52 11.32 7.95 -10.69
C SER A 52 9.81 8.22 -10.61
N VAL A 53 9.08 8.02 -11.71
CA VAL A 53 7.61 8.09 -11.73
C VAL A 53 6.96 6.99 -10.87
N GLN A 54 7.49 5.76 -10.89
CA GLN A 54 6.99 4.67 -10.04
C GLN A 54 7.29 4.93 -8.57
N GLN A 55 8.49 5.42 -8.24
CA GLN A 55 8.87 5.76 -6.88
C GLN A 55 7.99 6.88 -6.30
N LEU A 56 7.77 7.96 -7.04
CA LEU A 56 6.85 9.03 -6.63
C LEU A 56 5.42 8.51 -6.45
N SER A 57 4.95 7.66 -7.37
CA SER A 57 3.61 7.06 -7.28
C SER A 57 3.47 6.18 -6.03
N TYR A 58 4.48 5.36 -5.72
CA TYR A 58 4.49 4.49 -4.53
C TYR A 58 4.56 5.30 -3.23
N THR A 59 5.39 6.32 -3.19
CA THR A 59 5.45 7.23 -2.04
C THR A 59 4.10 7.88 -1.78
N PHE A 60 3.48 8.45 -2.81
CA PHE A 60 2.19 9.12 -2.68
C PHE A 60 1.09 8.15 -2.22
N ILE A 61 1.00 6.97 -2.85
CA ILE A 61 -0.06 6.00 -2.59
C ILE A 61 0.10 5.27 -1.25
N ILE A 62 1.33 5.12 -0.74
CA ILE A 62 1.60 4.40 0.52
C ILE A 62 1.60 5.36 1.72
N MET A 63 2.05 6.60 1.58
CA MET A 63 2.14 7.54 2.71
C MET A 63 0.93 8.50 2.77
N VAL A 64 0.60 9.14 1.65
CA VAL A 64 -0.38 10.25 1.64
C VAL A 64 -1.81 9.72 1.54
N MET A 65 -2.06 8.80 0.61
CA MET A 65 -3.42 8.32 0.35
C MET A 65 -4.06 7.53 1.50
N PRO A 66 -3.35 6.72 2.30
CA PRO A 66 -3.96 6.04 3.45
C PRO A 66 -4.39 7.05 4.51
N ALA A 67 -3.54 8.04 4.82
CA ALA A 67 -3.88 9.10 5.76
C ALA A 67 -5.12 9.88 5.31
N TRP A 68 -5.20 10.21 4.00
CA TRP A 68 -6.38 10.85 3.41
C TRP A 68 -7.66 10.01 3.53
N MET A 69 -7.59 8.71 3.24
CA MET A 69 -8.76 7.82 3.32
C MET A 69 -9.20 7.57 4.76
N ILE A 70 -8.26 7.44 5.69
CA ILE A 70 -8.56 7.34 7.13
C ILE A 70 -9.27 8.61 7.58
N PHE A 71 -8.74 9.79 7.24
CA PHE A 71 -9.32 11.07 7.62
C PHE A 71 -10.75 11.26 7.09
N THR A 72 -10.94 11.04 5.78
CA THR A 72 -12.26 11.19 5.15
C THR A 72 -13.25 10.13 5.62
N GLY A 73 -12.82 8.89 5.83
CA GLY A 73 -13.65 7.81 6.36
C GLY A 73 -14.10 8.06 7.81
N MET A 74 -13.21 8.57 8.66
CA MET A 74 -13.55 8.98 10.03
C MET A 74 -14.64 10.05 10.04
N LEU A 75 -14.58 11.03 9.15
CA LEU A 75 -15.57 12.11 9.06
C LEU A 75 -16.94 11.64 8.55
N GLN A 76 -17.02 10.51 7.85
CA GLN A 76 -18.28 9.90 7.43
C GLN A 76 -18.95 9.09 8.55
N ALA A 77 -18.22 8.71 9.61
CA ALA A 77 -18.78 7.95 10.71
C ALA A 77 -19.83 8.77 11.49
N PRO A 78 -21.02 8.21 11.79
CA PRO A 78 -22.09 8.94 12.48
C PRO A 78 -21.66 9.42 13.87
N ALA A 79 -20.83 8.64 14.57
CA ALA A 79 -20.29 9.00 15.88
C ALA A 79 -19.47 10.30 15.85
N VAL A 80 -18.63 10.48 14.84
CA VAL A 80 -17.74 11.65 14.70
C VAL A 80 -18.51 12.86 14.17
N ALA A 81 -19.33 12.65 13.14
CA ALA A 81 -20.11 13.71 12.52
C ALA A 81 -21.15 14.34 13.46
N ASN A 82 -21.68 13.56 14.42
CA ASN A 82 -22.64 14.06 15.40
C ASN A 82 -21.94 14.79 16.57
N HIS A 83 -20.70 14.41 16.92
CA HIS A 83 -19.95 15.04 18.02
C HIS A 83 -19.27 16.36 17.60
N TRP A 84 -18.79 16.46 16.35
CA TRP A 84 -18.09 17.64 15.83
C TRP A 84 -18.71 18.23 14.54
N PRO A 85 -19.97 18.69 14.57
CA PRO A 85 -20.66 19.20 13.38
C PRO A 85 -20.00 20.44 12.77
N LYS A 86 -19.29 21.25 13.58
CA LYS A 86 -18.57 22.45 13.09
C LYS A 86 -17.44 22.11 12.12
N ILE A 87 -16.69 21.03 12.35
CA ILE A 87 -15.59 20.59 11.49
C ILE A 87 -16.14 20.06 10.16
N THR A 88 -17.19 19.24 10.23
CA THR A 88 -17.87 18.68 9.06
C THR A 88 -18.48 19.78 8.17
N ASN A 89 -19.07 20.81 8.78
CA ASN A 89 -19.64 21.94 8.04
C ASN A 89 -18.58 22.87 7.45
N ALA A 90 -17.44 23.06 8.13
CA ALA A 90 -16.32 23.84 7.60
C ALA A 90 -15.70 23.20 6.34
N LEU A 91 -15.72 21.86 6.25
CA LEU A 91 -15.23 21.11 5.08
C LEU A 91 -16.25 21.01 3.92
N GLY A 92 -17.34 21.78 3.94
CA GLY A 92 -18.36 21.78 2.89
C GLY A 92 -19.51 20.79 3.12
N GLY A 93 -19.60 20.21 4.32
CA GLY A 93 -20.70 19.33 4.72
C GLY A 93 -20.53 17.86 4.34
N ARG A 94 -21.51 17.05 4.74
CA ARG A 94 -21.48 15.58 4.59
C ARG A 94 -21.37 15.12 3.13
N GLN A 95 -21.98 15.85 2.20
CA GLN A 95 -21.96 15.47 0.79
C GLN A 95 -20.57 15.65 0.18
N VAL A 96 -19.88 16.76 0.50
CA VAL A 96 -18.52 17.02 0.02
C VAL A 96 -17.56 15.95 0.55
N ILE A 97 -17.65 15.61 1.84
CA ILE A 97 -16.81 14.56 2.45
C ILE A 97 -17.01 13.20 1.76
N ARG A 98 -18.25 12.84 1.43
CA ARG A 98 -18.53 11.61 0.66
C ARG A 98 -17.88 11.65 -0.71
N THR A 99 -18.01 12.75 -1.44
CA THR A 99 -17.39 12.91 -2.74
C THR A 99 -15.86 12.80 -2.66
N LEU A 100 -15.22 13.46 -1.68
CA LEU A 100 -13.77 13.39 -1.47
C LEU A 100 -13.29 11.96 -1.18
N HIS A 101 -14.04 11.20 -0.38
CA HIS A 101 -13.72 9.80 -0.11
C HIS A 101 -13.86 8.92 -1.35
N VAL A 102 -14.95 9.10 -2.12
CA VAL A 102 -15.17 8.37 -3.38
C VAL A 102 -14.12 8.70 -4.43
N VAL A 103 -13.67 9.96 -4.51
CA VAL A 103 -12.55 10.35 -5.38
C VAL A 103 -11.25 9.66 -4.95
N GLY A 104 -10.96 9.62 -3.64
CA GLY A 104 -9.81 8.88 -3.13
C GLY A 104 -9.88 7.38 -3.47
N LEU A 105 -11.07 6.77 -3.36
CA LEU A 105 -11.30 5.39 -3.78
C LEU A 105 -11.06 5.21 -5.29
N ALA A 106 -11.51 6.14 -6.12
CA ALA A 106 -11.29 6.10 -7.56
C ALA A 106 -9.79 6.17 -7.92
N ILE A 107 -9.01 7.00 -7.22
CA ILE A 107 -7.55 7.06 -7.37
C ILE A 107 -6.90 5.72 -7.03
N TYR A 108 -7.31 5.08 -5.92
CA TYR A 108 -6.83 3.75 -5.57
C TYR A 108 -7.15 2.69 -6.64
N LEU A 109 -8.36 2.73 -7.21
CA LEU A 109 -8.74 1.80 -8.26
C LEU A 109 -7.86 1.97 -9.51
N VAL A 110 -7.62 3.21 -9.94
CA VAL A 110 -6.72 3.50 -11.06
C VAL A 110 -5.30 3.01 -10.77
N PHE A 111 -4.79 3.27 -9.56
CA PHE A 111 -3.48 2.78 -9.15
C PHE A 111 -3.38 1.26 -9.21
N ILE A 112 -4.38 0.53 -8.71
CA ILE A 112 -4.40 -0.94 -8.73
C ILE A 112 -4.34 -1.45 -10.18
N ILE A 113 -5.12 -0.86 -11.09
CA ILE A 113 -5.13 -1.24 -12.51
C ILE A 113 -3.73 -1.07 -13.12
N ILE A 114 -3.10 0.10 -12.93
CA ILE A 114 -1.77 0.39 -13.45
C ILE A 114 -0.73 -0.54 -12.81
N HIS A 115 -0.81 -0.74 -11.49
CA HIS A 115 0.10 -1.60 -10.74
C HIS A 115 0.05 -3.04 -11.27
N VAL A 116 -1.14 -3.63 -11.40
CA VAL A 116 -1.32 -4.98 -11.92
C VAL A 116 -0.83 -5.09 -13.37
N ALA A 117 -1.09 -4.08 -14.21
CA ALA A 117 -0.58 -4.05 -15.57
C ALA A 117 0.96 -4.11 -15.59
N MET A 118 1.64 -3.37 -14.72
CA MET A 118 3.11 -3.43 -14.64
C MET A 118 3.62 -4.78 -14.15
N VAL A 119 2.96 -5.41 -13.18
CA VAL A 119 3.34 -6.75 -12.71
C VAL A 119 3.24 -7.79 -13.83
N ILE A 120 2.21 -7.71 -14.68
CA ILE A 120 2.06 -8.61 -15.83
C ILE A 120 3.16 -8.35 -16.88
N LEU A 121 3.48 -7.07 -17.14
CA LEU A 121 4.52 -6.69 -18.12
C LEU A 121 5.94 -7.06 -17.67
N HIS A 122 6.22 -7.08 -16.36
CA HIS A 122 7.55 -7.35 -15.78
C HIS A 122 7.78 -8.83 -15.40
N ASP A 123 7.11 -9.77 -16.07
CA ASP A 123 7.08 -11.20 -15.74
C ASP A 123 6.37 -11.51 -14.40
N TYR A 124 5.06 -11.76 -14.52
CA TYR A 124 4.15 -12.06 -13.42
C TYR A 124 4.69 -13.14 -12.45
N GLY A 125 5.27 -14.23 -12.96
CA GLY A 125 5.72 -15.34 -12.11
C GLY A 125 6.87 -14.94 -11.18
N THR A 126 7.86 -14.24 -11.72
CA THR A 126 9.04 -13.80 -10.96
C THR A 126 8.67 -12.71 -9.96
N GLU A 127 7.88 -11.73 -10.36
CA GLU A 127 7.47 -10.62 -9.47
C GLU A 127 6.55 -11.09 -8.34
N VAL A 128 5.58 -11.96 -8.64
CA VAL A 128 4.70 -12.53 -7.62
C VAL A 128 5.47 -13.44 -6.65
N SER A 129 6.45 -14.21 -7.14
CA SER A 129 7.32 -15.01 -6.26
C SER A 129 8.12 -14.14 -5.29
N LYS A 130 8.58 -12.96 -5.72
CA LYS A 130 9.21 -11.98 -4.81
C LYS A 130 8.22 -11.49 -3.74
N MET A 131 6.95 -11.29 -4.09
CA MET A 131 5.93 -10.85 -3.12
C MET A 131 5.55 -11.94 -2.11
N VAL A 132 5.40 -13.20 -2.56
CA VAL A 132 4.96 -14.32 -1.71
C VAL A 132 6.11 -14.91 -0.88
N PHE A 133 7.28 -15.08 -1.49
CA PHE A 133 8.41 -15.81 -0.89
C PHE A 133 9.64 -14.94 -0.62
N GLY A 134 9.68 -13.70 -1.10
CA GLY A 134 10.85 -12.84 -0.96
C GLY A 134 12.02 -13.21 -1.87
N HIS A 135 11.86 -14.19 -2.77
CA HIS A 135 12.91 -14.64 -3.70
C HIS A 135 12.34 -15.12 -5.04
N THR A 136 13.18 -15.20 -6.06
CA THR A 136 12.79 -15.57 -7.44
C THR A 136 12.85 -17.07 -7.75
N GLY A 137 13.25 -17.91 -6.78
CA GLY A 137 13.52 -19.34 -7.03
C GLY A 137 12.32 -20.22 -7.38
N GLU A 138 11.08 -19.75 -7.20
CA GLU A 138 9.87 -20.58 -7.34
C GLU A 138 8.70 -19.83 -8.04
N PRO A 139 8.89 -19.36 -9.30
CA PRO A 139 7.94 -18.46 -9.97
C PRO A 139 6.55 -19.08 -10.17
N VAL A 140 6.48 -20.38 -10.44
CA VAL A 140 5.22 -21.10 -10.67
C VAL A 140 4.42 -21.24 -9.37
N LYS A 141 5.08 -21.58 -8.25
CA LYS A 141 4.41 -21.71 -6.95
C LYS A 141 3.88 -20.35 -6.47
N GLY A 142 4.68 -19.29 -6.64
CA GLY A 142 4.29 -17.93 -6.28
C GLY A 142 3.05 -17.49 -7.05
N GLY A 143 3.08 -17.65 -8.38
CA GLY A 143 1.95 -17.33 -9.25
C GLY A 143 0.66 -18.06 -8.88
N ILE A 144 0.72 -19.37 -8.60
CA ILE A 144 -0.45 -20.17 -8.22
C ILE A 144 -1.04 -19.67 -6.89
N ILE A 145 -0.22 -19.48 -5.85
CA ILE A 145 -0.70 -19.05 -4.52
C ILE A 145 -1.37 -17.68 -4.60
N PHE A 146 -0.78 -16.75 -5.34
CA PHE A 146 -1.33 -15.41 -5.49
C PHE A 146 -2.67 -15.42 -6.25
N THR A 147 -2.76 -16.18 -7.33
CA THR A 147 -4.03 -16.32 -8.09
C THR A 147 -5.11 -16.97 -7.23
N LEU A 148 -4.78 -18.01 -6.45
CA LEU A 148 -5.73 -18.62 -5.51
C LEU A 148 -6.18 -17.64 -4.42
N GLY A 149 -5.27 -16.79 -3.93
CA GLY A 149 -5.58 -15.73 -2.98
C GLY A 149 -6.55 -14.69 -3.55
N LEU A 150 -6.32 -14.23 -4.78
CA LEU A 150 -7.24 -13.30 -5.46
C LEU A 150 -8.61 -13.92 -5.72
N GLU A 151 -8.65 -15.19 -6.15
CA GLU A 151 -9.91 -15.92 -6.36
C GLU A 151 -10.70 -16.06 -5.05
N LEU A 152 -10.02 -16.34 -3.92
CA LEU A 152 -10.65 -16.39 -2.61
C LEU A 152 -11.26 -15.03 -2.22
N VAL A 153 -10.52 -13.94 -2.42
CA VAL A 153 -11.01 -12.58 -2.15
C VAL A 153 -12.21 -12.27 -3.03
N PHE A 154 -12.15 -12.59 -4.32
CA PHE A 154 -13.27 -12.40 -5.25
C PHE A 154 -14.49 -13.21 -4.81
N SER A 155 -14.32 -14.50 -4.51
CA SER A 155 -15.37 -15.37 -3.99
C SER A 155 -15.99 -14.82 -2.69
N SER A 156 -15.16 -14.28 -1.78
CA SER A 156 -15.64 -13.65 -0.54
C SER A 156 -16.55 -12.43 -0.77
N MET A 157 -16.36 -11.71 -1.88
CA MET A 157 -17.19 -10.57 -2.24
C MET A 157 -18.55 -10.99 -2.81
N PHE A 158 -18.64 -12.20 -3.38
CA PHE A 158 -19.87 -12.79 -3.93
C PHE A 158 -20.54 -13.76 -2.96
N VAL A 159 -20.21 -13.71 -1.66
CA VAL A 159 -20.92 -14.51 -0.65
C VAL A 159 -22.42 -14.18 -0.73
N PRO A 160 -23.27 -15.14 -1.14
CA PRO A 160 -24.70 -14.92 -1.19
C PRO A 160 -25.19 -14.61 0.24
N PRO A 161 -26.09 -13.63 0.42
CA PRO A 161 -26.56 -13.25 1.75
C PRO A 161 -27.25 -14.45 2.42
N GLY A 162 -26.50 -15.16 3.27
CA GLY A 162 -27.00 -16.21 4.14
C GLY A 162 -27.95 -15.60 5.15
N HIS A 163 -29.22 -15.99 5.06
CA HIS A 163 -30.33 -15.77 6.00
C HIS A 163 -30.28 -14.50 6.86
N ARG A 164 -31.12 -13.52 6.49
CA ARG A 164 -31.44 -12.31 7.27
C ARG A 164 -31.85 -12.64 8.71
N CYS A 165 -30.93 -12.52 9.66
CA CYS A 165 -31.27 -12.26 11.06
C CYS A 165 -31.39 -10.75 11.26
N THR A 166 -32.62 -10.27 11.12
CA THR A 166 -33.12 -8.94 11.47
C THR A 166 -32.80 -8.60 12.93
N ASN A 167 -31.73 -7.84 13.20
CA ASN A 167 -31.59 -7.10 14.46
C ASN A 167 -31.78 -5.60 14.19
N ARG A 168 -33.04 -5.19 14.29
CA ARG A 168 -33.59 -3.83 14.10
C ARG A 168 -33.15 -2.85 15.20
N TRP A 169 -31.93 -2.97 15.72
CA TRP A 169 -31.46 -2.26 16.92
C TRP A 169 -30.46 -1.12 16.65
N TRP A 170 -29.83 -1.07 15.46
CA TRP A 170 -28.73 -0.11 15.20
C TRP A 170 -29.11 1.16 14.42
N TRP A 171 -30.37 1.30 13.95
CA TRP A 171 -30.82 2.44 13.14
C TRP A 171 -31.78 3.39 13.87
N ARG A 172 -31.88 3.30 15.20
CA ARG A 172 -32.81 4.10 16.01
C ARG A 172 -32.12 4.79 17.20
N SER A 173 -31.15 5.64 16.91
CA SER A 173 -30.67 6.71 17.80
C SER A 173 -29.81 7.69 17.01
#